data_AF-A0A2D5H7G6-F1
#
_entry.id   AF-A0A2D5H7G6-F1
#
_cell.length_a   1.000
_cell.length_b   1.000
_cell.length_c   1.000
_cell.angle_alpha   90.00
_cell.angle_beta   90.00
_cell.angle_gamma   90.00
#
_symmetry.space_group_name_H-M   'P 1'
#
loop_
_entity.id
_entity.type
_entity.pdbx_description
1 polymer ?
#
loop_
_entity_poly.entity_id
_entity_poly.type
_entity_poly.pdbx_seq_one_letter_code
_entity_poly.pdbx_strand_id
1 'polypeptide(L)'
;MNARTIGFVAGLAMFAATLILPAPGGMAGQAWVVAGLVALMAAWWMTEAIPLTATALMPFLVLPFAGIMTAKETASSYYSPTLFLILGGAFLALA
;
A
#
# COMPACT_ATOMS: atom_id res chain seq x y z
N MET A 1 25.02 3.42 -1.85
CA MET A 1 23.70 3.21 -1.22
C MET A 1 23.03 2.04 -1.91
N ASN A 2 22.47 1.09 -1.17
CA ASN A 2 21.82 -0.08 -1.77
C ASN A 2 20.42 0.29 -2.29
N ALA A 3 19.95 -0.39 -3.35
CA ALA A 3 18.63 -0.15 -3.93
C ALA A 3 17.50 -0.19 -2.87
N ARG A 4 17.60 -1.11 -1.92
CA ARG A 4 16.70 -1.24 -0.76
C ARG A 4 16.58 0.05 0.05
N THR A 5 17.71 0.66 0.40
CA THR A 5 17.75 1.90 1.21
C THR A 5 17.24 3.08 0.40
N ILE A 6 17.60 3.16 -0.88
CA ILE A 6 17.13 4.20 -1.79
C ILE A 6 15.61 4.13 -1.92
N GLY A 7 15.05 2.95 -2.19
CA GLY A 7 13.61 2.77 -2.32
C GLY A 7 12.84 3.02 -1.03
N PHE A 8 13.41 2.63 0.12
CA PHE A 8 12.81 2.94 1.42
C PHE A 8 12.65 4.44 1.62
N VAL A 9 13.75 5.19 1.46
CA VAL A 9 13.78 6.65 1.66
C VAL A 9 12.98 7.38 0.58
N ALA A 10 13.12 6.98 -0.69
CA ALA A 10 12.39 7.58 -1.80
C ALA A 10 10.89 7.38 -1.67
N GLY A 11 10.44 6.17 -1.30
CA GLY A 11 9.02 5.90 -1.06
C GLY A 11 8.45 6.80 0.04
N LEU A 12 9.14 6.89 1.18
CA LEU A 12 8.72 7.75 2.29
C LEU A 12 8.72 9.22 1.90
N ALA A 13 9.74 9.67 1.17
CA ALA A 13 9.84 11.05 0.70
C ALA A 13 8.68 11.39 -0.26
N MET A 14 8.33 10.49 -1.18
CA MET A 14 7.20 10.70 -2.10
C MET A 14 5.87 10.76 -1.36
N PHE A 15 5.63 9.88 -0.39
CA PHE A 15 4.41 9.94 0.41
C PHE A 15 4.35 11.20 1.28
N ALA A 16 5.45 11.55 1.95
CA ALA A 16 5.54 12.78 2.73
C ALA A 16 5.29 14.02 1.87
N ALA A 17 5.80 14.04 0.63
CA ALA A 17 5.53 15.12 -0.31
C ALA A 17 4.03 15.28 -0.59
N THR A 18 3.26 14.19 -0.72
CA THR A 18 1.79 14.28 -0.90
C THR A 18 1.03 14.75 0.34
N LEU A 19 1.60 14.61 1.53
CA LEU A 19 1.01 15.11 2.78
C LEU A 19 1.28 16.61 3.01
N ILE A 20 2.42 17.11 2.50
CA ILE A 20 2.88 18.48 2.73
C ILE A 20 2.48 19.40 1.56
N LEU A 21 2.56 18.91 0.34
CA LEU A 21 2.25 19.68 -0.86
C LEU A 21 0.75 19.63 -1.17
N PRO A 22 0.15 20.76 -1.61
CA PRO A 22 -1.25 20.78 -2.01
C PRO A 22 -1.48 19.88 -3.23
N ALA A 23 -2.68 19.30 -3.29
CA ALA A 23 -3.08 18.46 -4.40
C ALA A 23 -3.05 19.25 -5.72
N PRO A 24 -2.40 18.73 -6.79
CA PRO A 24 -2.36 19.42 -8.07
C PRO A 24 -3.73 19.38 -8.76
N GLY A 25 -4.05 20.43 -9.53
CA GLY A 25 -5.13 20.41 -10.52
C GLY A 25 -6.55 20.22 -9.98
N GLY A 26 -6.88 20.75 -8.80
CA GLY A 26 -8.23 20.66 -8.23
C GLY A 26 -8.62 19.26 -7.75
N MET A 27 -7.64 18.35 -7.64
CA MET A 27 -7.84 17.00 -7.12
C MET A 27 -8.28 17.05 -5.65
N ALA A 28 -9.19 16.15 -5.27
CA ALA A 28 -9.58 15.97 -3.87
C ALA A 28 -8.36 15.59 -3.01
N GLY A 29 -8.22 16.22 -1.84
CA GLY A 29 -7.05 15.98 -0.96
C GLY A 29 -6.87 14.50 -0.57
N GLN A 30 -7.97 13.78 -0.34
CA GLN A 30 -7.94 12.34 -0.07
C GLN A 30 -7.36 11.53 -1.23
N ALA A 31 -7.71 11.87 -2.48
CA ALA A 31 -7.16 11.20 -3.66
C ALA A 31 -5.65 11.45 -3.79
N TRP A 32 -5.17 12.62 -3.36
CA TRP A 32 -3.74 12.94 -3.35
C TRP A 32 -2.95 12.11 -2.34
N VAL A 33 -3.51 11.88 -1.15
CA VAL A 33 -2.93 10.97 -0.15
C VAL A 33 -2.86 9.53 -0.68
N VAL A 34 -3.92 9.05 -1.34
CA VAL A 34 -3.92 7.71 -1.97
C VAL A 34 -2.85 7.62 -3.06
N ALA A 35 -2.69 8.65 -3.89
CA ALA A 35 -1.65 8.67 -4.92
C ALA A 35 -0.24 8.54 -4.31
N GLY A 36 0.03 9.25 -3.21
CA GLY A 36 1.29 9.11 -2.48
C GLY A 36 1.49 7.72 -1.87
N LEU A 37 0.42 7.12 -1.33
CA LEU A 37 0.46 5.74 -0.82
C LEU A 37 0.82 4.75 -1.93
N VAL A 38 0.23 4.89 -3.12
CA VAL A 38 0.55 4.05 -4.27
C VAL A 38 2.01 4.23 -4.68
N ALA A 39 2.51 5.47 -4.72
CA ALA A 39 3.91 5.75 -5.05
C ALA A 39 4.89 5.13 -4.03
N LEU A 40 4.57 5.21 -2.73
CA LEU A 40 5.31 4.54 -1.66
C LEU A 40 5.35 3.03 -1.88
N MET A 41 4.19 2.40 -2.07
CA MET A 41 4.08 0.95 -2.25
C MET A 41 4.83 0.49 -3.50
N ALA A 42 4.71 1.23 -4.61
CA ALA A 42 5.46 0.96 -5.83
C ALA A 42 6.97 1.01 -5.60
N ALA A 43 7.48 2.05 -4.92
CA ALA A 43 8.91 2.15 -4.61
C ALA A 43 9.38 0.97 -3.73
N TRP A 44 8.62 0.61 -2.71
CA TRP A 44 8.99 -0.47 -1.79
C TRP A 44 8.89 -1.86 -2.43
N TRP A 45 7.93 -2.11 -3.31
CA TRP A 45 7.86 -3.36 -4.06
C TRP A 45 8.99 -3.49 -5.08
N MET A 46 9.29 -2.43 -5.85
CA MET A 46 10.34 -2.49 -6.88
C MET A 46 11.75 -2.64 -6.32
N THR A 47 11.96 -2.22 -5.07
CA THR A 47 13.28 -2.26 -4.42
C THR A 47 13.38 -3.27 -3.28
N GLU A 48 12.30 -3.99 -3.01
CA GLU A 48 12.15 -4.90 -1.87
C GLU A 48 12.61 -4.24 -0.56
N ALA A 49 12.24 -2.96 -0.39
CA ALA A 49 12.64 -2.12 0.74
C ALA A 49 12.34 -2.81 2.08
N ILE A 50 11.15 -3.41 2.18
CA ILE A 50 10.66 -4.24 3.30
C ILE A 50 9.98 -5.50 2.72
N PRO A 51 9.63 -6.52 3.54
CA PRO A 51 8.92 -7.70 3.04
C PRO A 51 7.66 -7.34 2.24
N LEU A 52 7.43 -8.02 1.11
CA LEU A 52 6.31 -7.72 0.21
C LEU A 52 4.96 -7.66 0.92
N THR A 53 4.73 -8.59 1.85
CA THR A 53 3.50 -8.65 2.66
C THR A 53 3.36 -7.45 3.58
N ALA A 54 4.46 -6.94 4.15
CA ALA A 54 4.44 -5.73 4.98
C ALA A 54 4.10 -4.49 4.14
N THR A 55 4.67 -4.35 2.94
CA THR A 55 4.30 -3.28 1.99
C THR A 55 2.82 -3.36 1.62
N ALA A 56 2.31 -4.57 1.36
CA ALA A 56 0.91 -4.79 1.02
C ALA A 56 -0.05 -4.40 2.15
N LEU A 57 0.40 -4.31 3.41
CA LEU A 57 -0.40 -3.86 4.55
C LEU A 57 -0.42 -2.34 4.75
N MET A 58 0.36 -1.56 3.98
CA MET A 58 0.35 -0.09 4.10
C MET A 58 -1.03 0.57 3.99
N PRO A 59 -1.96 0.11 3.13
CA PRO A 59 -3.32 0.64 3.10
C PRO A 59 -4.07 0.54 4.44
N PHE A 60 -3.85 -0.51 5.23
CA PHE A 60 -4.44 -0.64 6.58
C PHE A 60 -3.97 0.46 7.54
N LEU A 61 -2.78 1.00 7.32
CA LEU A 61 -2.23 2.10 8.12
C LEU A 61 -2.61 3.46 7.55
N VAL A 62 -2.64 3.62 6.22
CA VAL A 62 -2.80 4.96 5.66
C VAL A 62 -4.26 5.33 5.47
N LEU A 63 -5.11 4.43 4.95
CA LEU A 63 -6.49 4.78 4.60
C LEU A 63 -7.37 5.13 5.82
N PRO A 64 -7.30 4.37 6.94
CA PRO A 64 -8.06 4.73 8.14
C PRO A 64 -7.58 6.00 8.83
N PHE A 65 -6.25 6.18 8.93
CA PHE A 65 -5.69 7.35 9.59
C PHE A 65 -5.88 8.63 8.78
N ALA A 66 -5.94 8.54 7.46
CA ALA A 66 -6.28 9.65 6.59
C ALA A 66 -7.80 9.92 6.46
N GLY A 67 -8.64 9.13 7.15
CA GLY A 67 -10.10 9.27 7.10
C GLY A 67 -10.71 8.95 5.73
N ILE A 68 -10.03 8.14 4.92
CA ILE A 68 -10.43 7.79 3.54
C ILE A 68 -11.38 6.60 3.54
N MET A 69 -11.07 5.58 4.34
CA MET A 69 -11.88 4.37 4.54
C MET A 69 -11.81 3.96 6.01
N THR A 70 -12.88 3.38 6.55
CA THR A 70 -12.81 2.77 7.88
C THR A 70 -11.87 1.56 7.90
N ALA A 71 -11.40 1.17 9.08
CA ALA A 71 -10.59 -0.05 9.23
C ALA A 71 -11.34 -1.30 8.71
N LYS A 72 -12.65 -1.37 8.91
CA LYS A 72 -13.51 -2.47 8.44
C LYS A 72 -13.60 -2.50 6.92
N GLU A 73 -13.84 -1.35 6.28
CA GLU A 73 -13.88 -1.25 4.82
C GLU A 73 -12.53 -1.62 4.21
N THR A 74 -11.44 -1.09 4.78
CA THR A 74 -10.08 -1.41 4.33
C THR A 74 -9.80 -2.90 4.45
N ALA A 75 -10.17 -3.53 5.57
CA ALA A 75 -10.03 -4.97 5.77
C ALA A 75 -10.79 -5.80 4.72
N SER A 76 -12.00 -5.36 4.38
CA SER A 76 -12.85 -6.06 3.41
C SER A 76 -12.21 -6.16 2.03
N SER A 77 -11.37 -5.19 1.64
CA SER A 77 -10.66 -5.18 0.36
C SER A 77 -9.55 -6.24 0.23
N TYR A 78 -9.13 -6.85 1.34
CA TYR A 78 -8.12 -7.93 1.33
C TYR A 78 -8.75 -9.32 1.18
N TYR A 79 -10.07 -9.42 1.33
CA TYR A 79 -10.77 -10.67 1.09
C TYR A 79 -11.15 -10.80 -0.39
N SER A 80 -10.75 -11.91 -1.01
CA SER A 80 -11.16 -12.25 -2.37
C SER A 80 -11.49 -13.75 -2.46
N PRO A 81 -12.60 -14.14 -3.11
CA PRO A 81 -12.89 -15.55 -3.39
C PRO A 81 -11.73 -16.28 -4.08
N THR A 82 -10.97 -15.57 -4.93
CA THR A 82 -9.79 -16.12 -5.60
C THR A 82 -8.68 -16.50 -4.62
N LEU A 83 -8.47 -15.71 -3.56
CA LEU A 83 -7.48 -16.06 -2.52
C LEU A 83 -7.87 -17.36 -1.81
N PHE A 84 -9.14 -17.54 -1.48
CA PHE A 84 -9.63 -18.78 -0.87
C PHE A 84 -9.57 -19.98 -1.81
N LEU A 85 -9.82 -19.78 -3.11
CA LEU A 85 -9.66 -20.83 -4.12
C LEU A 85 -8.20 -21.31 -4.20
N ILE A 86 -7.24 -20.38 -4.26
CA ILE A 86 -5.81 -20.70 -4.28
C ILE A 86 -5.41 -21.41 -2.98
N LEU A 87 -5.88 -20.93 -1.83
CA LEU A 87 -5.59 -21.54 -0.53
C LEU A 87 -6.15 -22.97 -0.43
N GLY A 88 -7.39 -23.18 -0.86
CA GLY A 88 -8.01 -24.51 -0.92
C GLY A 88 -7.27 -25.45 -1.87
N GLY A 89 -6.87 -24.96 -3.05
CA GLY A 89 -6.03 -25.73 -3.98
C GLY A 89 -4.69 -26.12 -3.39
N ALA A 90 -4.03 -25.21 -2.65
CA ALA A 90 -2.78 -25.50 -1.97
C ALA A 90 -2.92 -26.57 -0.88
N PHE A 91 -4.02 -26.55 -0.09
CA PHE A 91 -4.29 -27.60 0.89
C PHE A 91 -4.55 -28.96 0.25
N LEU A 92 -5.28 -29.01 -0.86
CA LEU A 92 -5.49 -30.26 -1.61
C LEU A 92 -4.20 -30.82 -2.20
N ALA A 93 -3.25 -29.97 -2.60
CA ALA A 93 -1.96 -30.41 -3.13
C ALA A 93 -1.00 -30.93 -2.02
N LEU A 94 -1.20 -30.52 -0.78
CA LEU A 94 -0.41 -30.92 0.38
C LEU A 94 -0.93 -32.19 1.07
N ALA A 95 -2.20 -32.55 0.84
CA ALA A 95 -2.86 -33.72 1.40
C ALA A 95 -2.59 -34.98 0.57
#